data_AF-A0A968QEP8-F1
#
_entry.id   AF-A0A968QEP8-F1
#
_cell.length_a   1.000
_cell.length_b   1.000
_cell.length_c   1.000
_cell.angle_alpha   90.00
_cell.angle_beta   90.00
_cell.angle_gamma   90.00
#
_symmetry.space_group_name_H-M   'P 1'
#
loop_
_entity.id
_entity.type
_entity.pdbx_description
1 polymer ?
#
loop_
_entity_poly.entity_id
_entity_poly.type
_entity_poly.pdbx_seq_one_letter_code
_entity_poly.pdbx_strand_id
1 'polypeptide(L)'
;MPVGVTGELYIGGVGVARGYLHQEKLTATRFIPDPFNHLATARLYKTGDLGRYLEDGNIEFLGRMDNQVKIRGVRVELGEIEATLLQYPDLKETLVAIAEPFPEGNRPAREGHFC
;
A
#
# COMPACT_ATOMS: atom_id res chain seq x y z
N MET A 1 -15.59 -10.77 -9.99
CA MET A 1 -15.71 -9.40 -10.53
C MET A 1 -15.96 -9.50 -12.02
N PRO A 2 -16.90 -8.72 -12.60
CA PRO A 2 -17.06 -8.68 -14.05
C PRO A 2 -15.77 -8.18 -14.75
N VAL A 3 -15.54 -8.62 -15.98
CA VAL A 3 -14.42 -8.13 -16.82
C VAL A 3 -14.52 -6.62 -16.98
N GLY A 4 -13.38 -5.91 -16.94
CA GLY A 4 -13.30 -4.46 -17.06
C GLY A 4 -13.61 -3.66 -15.79
N VAL A 5 -14.15 -4.29 -14.74
CA VAL A 5 -14.49 -3.62 -13.49
C VAL A 5 -13.32 -3.61 -12.52
N THR A 6 -12.95 -2.42 -12.06
CA THR A 6 -11.89 -2.22 -11.05
C THR A 6 -12.29 -2.80 -9.69
N GLY A 7 -11.33 -3.49 -9.06
CA GLY A 7 -11.41 -3.96 -7.68
C GLY A 7 -10.03 -4.00 -7.02
N GLU A 8 -10.00 -4.33 -5.74
CA GLU A 8 -8.76 -4.57 -5.01
C GLU A 8 -8.27 -6.01 -5.27
N LEU A 9 -6.95 -6.19 -5.44
CA LEU A 9 -6.30 -7.47 -5.71
C LEU A 9 -5.98 -8.20 -4.40
N TYR A 10 -6.33 -9.48 -4.34
CA TYR A 10 -6.14 -10.35 -3.17
C TYR A 10 -5.31 -11.55 -3.61
N ILE A 11 -4.34 -11.96 -2.79
CA ILE A 11 -3.49 -13.12 -3.09
C ILE A 11 -3.87 -14.28 -2.16
N GLY A 12 -4.22 -15.42 -2.75
CA GLY A 12 -4.50 -16.66 -2.03
C GLY A 12 -3.44 -17.74 -2.29
N GLY A 13 -3.66 -18.92 -1.71
CA GLY A 13 -2.85 -20.11 -1.95
C GLY A 13 -1.62 -20.27 -1.05
N VAL A 14 -0.76 -21.24 -1.38
CA VAL A 14 0.35 -21.69 -0.53
C VAL A 14 1.43 -20.63 -0.28
N GLY A 15 1.52 -19.61 -1.13
CA GLY A 15 2.48 -18.52 -0.99
C GLY A 15 2.09 -17.45 0.04
N VAL A 16 0.89 -17.51 0.61
CA VAL A 16 0.43 -16.54 1.61
C VAL A 16 1.20 -16.69 2.91
N ALA A 17 1.82 -15.61 3.37
CA ALA A 17 2.63 -15.59 4.59
C ALA A 17 1.81 -15.91 5.86
N ARG A 18 2.50 -16.31 6.94
CA ARG A 18 1.86 -16.53 8.25
C ARG A 18 1.23 -15.26 8.82
N GLY A 19 1.84 -14.12 8.57
CA GLY A 19 1.42 -12.82 9.11
C GLY A 19 2.62 -11.93 9.39
N TYR A 20 2.37 -10.84 10.10
CA TYR A 20 3.38 -9.92 10.59
C TYR A 20 3.88 -10.35 11.97
N LEU A 21 5.21 -10.39 12.14
CA LEU A 21 5.83 -10.80 13.39
C LEU A 21 5.42 -9.87 14.54
N HIS A 22 4.89 -10.45 15.63
CA HIS A 22 4.38 -9.74 16.82
C HIS A 22 3.28 -8.70 16.57
N GLN A 23 2.60 -8.76 15.42
CA GLN A 23 1.55 -7.82 15.05
C GLN A 23 0.26 -8.56 14.69
N GLU A 24 -0.32 -9.26 15.67
CA GLU A 24 -1.52 -10.08 15.49
C GLU A 24 -2.73 -9.28 14.99
N LYS A 25 -2.94 -8.08 15.54
CA LYS A 25 -4.04 -7.19 15.11
C LYS A 25 -3.92 -6.80 13.64
N LEU A 26 -2.73 -6.38 13.19
CA LEU A 26 -2.50 -6.04 11.78
C LEU A 26 -2.57 -7.27 10.88
N THR A 27 -2.12 -8.42 11.38
CA THR A 27 -2.23 -9.69 10.65
C THR A 27 -3.70 -10.03 10.40
N ALA A 28 -4.56 -9.92 11.41
CA ALA A 28 -5.98 -10.23 11.28
C ALA A 28 -6.71 -9.30 10.29
N THR A 29 -6.26 -8.05 10.12
CA THR A 29 -6.87 -7.12 9.16
C THR A 29 -6.39 -7.33 7.72
N ARG A 30 -5.17 -7.84 7.52
CA ARG A 30 -4.58 -8.04 6.19
C ARG A 30 -4.67 -9.48 5.68
N PHE A 31 -4.77 -10.47 6.56
CA PHE A 31 -4.85 -11.89 6.24
C PHE A 31 -6.22 -12.42 6.66
N ILE A 32 -7.18 -12.41 5.73
CA ILE A 32 -8.57 -12.76 5.97
C ILE A 32 -8.87 -14.21 5.55
N PRO A 33 -9.96 -14.84 6.03
CA PRO A 33 -10.40 -16.14 5.51
C PRO A 33 -10.63 -16.11 4.00
N ASP A 34 -10.25 -17.17 3.30
CA ASP A 34 -10.47 -17.32 1.86
C ASP A 34 -11.83 -17.98 1.58
N PRO A 35 -12.86 -17.22 1.12
CA PRO A 35 -14.17 -17.78 0.84
C PRO A 35 -14.22 -18.61 -0.46
N PHE A 36 -13.15 -18.60 -1.26
CA PHE A 36 -13.07 -19.31 -2.54
C PHE A 36 -12.37 -20.67 -2.41
N ASN A 37 -11.91 -21.01 -1.21
CA ASN A 37 -11.20 -22.25 -0.94
C ASN A 37 -11.97 -23.12 0.06
N HIS A 38 -11.94 -24.43 -0.15
CA HIS A 38 -12.62 -25.41 0.71
C HIS A 38 -11.89 -25.68 2.03
N LEU A 39 -10.61 -25.34 2.13
CA LEU A 39 -9.84 -25.50 3.35
C LEU A 39 -10.19 -24.38 4.33
N ALA A 40 -10.68 -24.74 5.52
CA ALA A 40 -11.04 -23.78 6.57
C ALA A 40 -9.86 -22.90 7.04
N THR A 41 -8.62 -23.34 6.80
CA THR A 41 -7.40 -22.61 7.15
C THR A 41 -6.85 -21.75 6.01
N ALA A 42 -7.47 -21.79 4.83
CA ALA A 42 -7.06 -20.95 3.70
C ALA A 42 -7.32 -19.47 3.98
N ARG A 43 -6.40 -18.63 3.53
CA ARG A 43 -6.42 -17.19 3.76
C ARG A 43 -6.09 -16.43 2.48
N LEU A 44 -6.68 -15.24 2.37
CA LEU A 44 -6.33 -14.23 1.38
C LEU A 44 -5.51 -13.12 2.04
N TYR A 45 -4.48 -12.68 1.35
CA TYR A 45 -3.74 -11.47 1.69
C TYR A 45 -4.29 -10.26 0.92
N LYS A 46 -4.67 -9.21 1.65
CA LYS A 46 -5.10 -7.92 1.11
C LYS A 46 -3.88 -7.10 0.67
N THR A 47 -3.67 -7.00 -0.64
CA THR A 47 -2.47 -6.35 -1.19
C THR A 47 -2.51 -4.82 -1.11
N GLY A 48 -3.72 -4.24 -1.10
CA GLY A 48 -3.92 -2.79 -1.30
C GLY A 48 -3.69 -2.33 -2.75
N ASP A 49 -3.49 -3.25 -3.70
CA ASP A 49 -3.35 -2.95 -5.12
C ASP A 49 -4.72 -2.93 -5.81
N LEU A 50 -4.92 -2.01 -6.75
CA LEU A 50 -6.09 -1.96 -7.61
C LEU A 50 -5.80 -2.63 -8.95
N GLY A 51 -6.78 -3.37 -9.47
CA GLY A 51 -6.70 -3.96 -10.79
C GLY A 51 -8.04 -4.38 -11.35
N ARG A 52 -8.05 -4.82 -12.60
CA ARG A 52 -9.22 -5.37 -13.27
C ARG A 52 -8.82 -6.47 -14.23
N TYR A 53 -9.74 -7.40 -14.47
CA TYR A 53 -9.58 -8.39 -15.52
C TYR A 53 -9.79 -7.75 -16.90
N LEU A 54 -8.91 -8.11 -17.83
CA LEU A 54 -9.04 -7.85 -19.26
C LEU A 54 -9.79 -9.02 -19.94
N GLU A 55 -10.23 -8.82 -21.18
CA GLU A 55 -10.99 -9.83 -21.93
C GLU A 55 -10.19 -11.11 -22.21
N ASP A 56 -8.86 -11.00 -22.27
CA ASP A 56 -7.94 -12.11 -22.46
C ASP A 56 -7.61 -12.87 -21.15
N GLY A 57 -8.21 -12.46 -20.02
CA GLY A 57 -7.99 -13.04 -18.69
C GLY A 57 -6.77 -12.49 -17.96
N ASN A 58 -5.99 -11.60 -18.56
CA ASN A 58 -4.92 -10.90 -17.86
C ASN A 58 -5.47 -9.89 -16.85
N ILE A 59 -4.62 -9.48 -15.91
CA ILE A 59 -4.95 -8.46 -14.92
C ILE A 59 -4.19 -7.18 -15.27
N GLU A 60 -4.93 -6.11 -15.52
CA GLU A 60 -4.35 -4.77 -15.61
C GLU A 60 -4.17 -4.20 -14.21
N PHE A 61 -2.95 -3.75 -13.92
CA PHE A 61 -2.60 -3.10 -12.66
C PHE A 61 -2.87 -1.59 -12.75
N LEU A 62 -3.67 -1.07 -11.81
CA LEU A 62 -4.17 0.31 -11.81
C LEU A 62 -3.57 1.18 -10.69
N GLY A 63 -2.59 0.65 -9.95
CA GLY A 63 -1.92 1.37 -8.87
C GLY A 63 -2.29 0.87 -7.48
N ARG A 64 -2.02 1.68 -6.46
CA ARG A 64 -2.26 1.36 -5.06
C ARG A 64 -3.40 2.19 -4.49
N MET A 65 -4.13 1.60 -3.54
CA MET A 65 -5.14 2.29 -2.74
C MET A 65 -4.52 3.18 -1.65
N ASP A 66 -3.29 2.89 -1.25
CA ASP A 66 -2.56 3.59 -0.20
C ASP A 66 -1.34 4.34 -0.77
N ASN A 67 -0.72 5.15 0.09
CA ASN A 67 0.41 6.04 -0.24
C ASN A 67 1.75 5.30 -0.34
N GLN A 68 1.73 4.00 -0.57
CA GLN A 68 2.95 3.24 -0.71
C GLN A 68 3.61 3.48 -2.07
N VAL A 69 4.93 3.70 -2.03
CA VAL A 69 5.71 4.04 -3.21
C VAL A 69 6.92 3.13 -3.35
N LYS A 70 7.43 3.03 -4.58
CA LYS A 70 8.72 2.40 -4.86
C LYS A 70 9.73 3.47 -5.24
N ILE A 71 10.77 3.63 -4.43
CA ILE A 71 11.89 4.54 -4.71
C ILE A 71 13.10 3.68 -5.02
N ARG A 72 13.62 3.74 -6.25
CA ARG A 72 14.79 2.95 -6.69
C ARG A 72 14.66 1.44 -6.39
N GLY A 73 13.47 0.89 -6.61
CA GLY A 73 13.17 -0.53 -6.37
C GLY A 73 12.87 -0.90 -4.92
N VAL A 74 12.98 0.03 -3.97
CA VAL A 74 12.69 -0.20 -2.55
C VAL A 74 11.25 0.21 -2.24
N ARG A 75 10.51 -0.68 -1.58
CA ARG A 75 9.15 -0.43 -1.09
C ARG A 75 9.22 0.46 0.15
N VAL A 76 8.61 1.64 0.07
CA VAL A 76 8.58 2.63 1.17
C VAL A 76 7.13 2.88 1.58
N GLU A 77 6.87 2.81 2.87
CA GLU A 77 5.60 3.16 3.49
C GLU A 77 5.69 4.61 4.01
N LEU A 78 5.12 5.59 3.28
CA LEU A 78 5.26 7.01 3.65
C LEU A 78 4.72 7.32 5.06
N GLY A 79 3.63 6.64 5.45
CA GLY A 79 3.05 6.78 6.78
C GLY A 79 3.96 6.32 7.93
N GLU A 80 4.93 5.42 7.68
CA GLU A 80 5.93 5.02 8.68
C GLU A 80 6.91 6.16 8.96
N ILE A 81 7.29 6.89 7.90
CA ILE A 81 8.15 8.06 8.00
C ILE A 81 7.42 9.17 8.77
N GLU A 82 6.16 9.44 8.42
CA GLU A 82 5.30 10.40 9.13
C GLU A 82 5.16 10.04 10.61
N ALA A 83 4.81 8.80 10.93
CA ALA A 83 4.65 8.34 12.31
C ALA A 83 5.94 8.46 13.12
N THR A 84 7.10 8.22 12.49
CA THR A 84 8.41 8.36 13.12
C THR A 84 8.76 9.84 13.37
N LEU A 85 8.48 10.72 12.41
CA LEU A 85 8.69 12.16 12.57
C LEU A 85 7.80 12.75 13.68
N LEU A 86 6.57 12.28 13.84
CA LEU A 86 5.67 12.72 14.91
C LEU A 86 6.10 12.29 16.33
N GLN A 87 7.13 11.45 16.47
CA GLN A 87 7.70 11.13 17.78
C GLN A 87 8.53 12.29 18.36
N TYR A 88 8.90 13.29 17.55
CA TYR A 88 9.61 14.47 18.01
C TYR A 88 8.65 15.45 18.70
N PRO A 89 8.90 15.83 19.98
CA PRO A 89 7.95 16.61 20.78
C PRO A 89 7.55 17.97 20.19
N ASP A 90 8.44 18.58 19.41
CA ASP A 90 8.23 19.91 18.83
C ASP A 90 7.42 19.87 17.50
N LEU A 91 7.19 18.68 16.94
CA LEU A 91 6.42 18.49 15.71
C LEU A 91 4.94 18.23 16.04
N LYS A 92 4.05 19.08 15.52
CA LYS A 92 2.60 18.94 15.69
C LYS A 92 1.94 18.13 14.58
N GLU A 93 2.41 18.32 13.35
CA GLU A 93 1.85 17.72 12.14
C GLU A 93 2.98 17.41 11.15
N THR A 94 2.77 16.42 10.29
CA THR A 94 3.73 16.04 9.25
C THR A 94 3.01 15.43 8.05
N LEU A 95 3.59 15.62 6.87
CA LEU A 95 3.15 15.02 5.60
C LEU A 95 4.40 14.63 4.81
N VAL A 96 4.43 13.41 4.30
CA VAL A 96 5.51 12.91 3.45
C VAL A 96 4.94 12.63 2.05
N ALA A 97 5.50 13.29 1.05
CA ALA A 97 5.11 13.14 -0.35
C ALA A 97 6.33 12.85 -1.24
N ILE A 98 6.08 12.22 -2.39
CA ILE A 98 7.09 12.08 -3.43
C ILE A 98 7.11 13.37 -4.25
N ALA A 99 8.30 13.94 -4.41
CA ALA A 99 8.55 15.08 -5.27
C ALA A 99 9.44 14.66 -6.45
N GLU A 100 9.14 15.20 -7.62
CA GLU A 100 10.10 15.15 -8.73
C GLU A 100 11.37 15.93 -8.37
N PRO A 101 12.55 15.54 -8.88
CA PRO A 101 13.74 16.35 -8.72
C PRO A 101 13.47 17.75 -9.26
N PHE A 102 13.77 18.78 -8.46
CA PHE A 102 13.65 20.15 -8.95
C PHE A 102 14.56 20.32 -10.17
N PRO A 103 14.07 20.91 -11.27
CA PRO A 103 14.94 21.37 -12.34
C PRO A 103 16.03 22.25 -11.72
N GLU A 104 17.28 22.07 -12.16
CA GLU A 104 18.40 22.85 -11.64
C GLU A 104 18.05 24.35 -11.65
N GLY A 105 18.04 24.98 -10.47
CA GLY A 105 17.75 26.40 -10.30
C GLY A 105 16.38 26.76 -9.71
N ASN A 106 15.43 25.83 -9.58
CA ASN A 106 14.10 26.14 -9.05
C ASN A 106 13.78 25.38 -7.74
N ARG A 107 14.54 25.66 -6.68
CA ARG A 107 14.16 25.22 -5.33
C ARG A 107 12.95 26.04 -4.88
N PRO A 108 11.83 25.44 -4.46
CA PRO A 108 10.75 26.18 -3.86
C PRO A 108 11.29 26.91 -2.63
N ALA A 109 10.90 28.18 -2.48
CA ALA A 109 11.11 28.90 -1.23
C ALA A 109 10.55 28.04 -0.09
N ARG A 110 11.22 28.07 1.07
CA ARG A 110 10.82 27.36 2.28
C ARG A 110 9.51 27.94 2.83
N GLU A 111 8.40 27.75 2.15
CA GLU A 111 7.08 28.15 2.62
C GLU A 111 6.13 27.00 2.33
N GLY A 112 5.91 26.19 3.36
CA GLY A 112 4.95 25.10 3.36
C GLY A 112 4.11 25.19 4.63
N HIS A 113 3.26 26.22 4.72
CA HIS A 113 1.99 26.06 5.40
C HIS A 113 1.15 25.14 4.51
N PHE A 114 1.04 23.87 4.90
CA PHE A 114 0.00 22.99 4.37
C PHE A 114 -1.25 23.28 5.21
N CYS A 115 -2.30 23.83 4.57
CA CYS A 115 -3.64 23.94 5.15
C CYS A 115 -4.41 22.63 4.97
#